data_AF-A0A2M7PJN7-F1
#
_entry.id   AF-A0A2M7PJN7-F1
#
_cell.length_a   1.000
_cell.length_b   1.000
_cell.length_c   1.000
_cell.angle_alpha   90.00
_cell.angle_beta   90.00
_cell.angle_gamma   90.00
#
_symmetry.space_group_name_H-M   'P 1'
#
loop_
_entity.id
_entity.type
_entity.pdbx_description
1 polymer ?
#
loop_
_entity_poly.entity_id
_entity_poly.type
_entity_poly.pdbx_seq_one_letter_code
_entity_poly.pdbx_strand_id
1 'polypeptide(L)'
;MKYFIRFFALFFVLLLVEVATSQPWTNMLSQEKADKKELSFYDYQKAFYEYWEPFHVDKGYYLNREGEKTKAPGWKQFKRWE
;
A
#
# COMPACT_ATOMS: atom_id res chain seq x y z
N MET A 1 9.67 7.40 35.31
CA MET A 1 10.29 7.47 33.97
C MET A 1 10.44 6.12 33.26
N LYS A 2 10.92 5.04 33.90
CA LYS A 2 11.06 3.71 33.25
C LYS A 2 9.78 3.17 32.57
N TYR A 3 8.62 3.30 33.21
CA TYR A 3 7.34 2.82 32.64
C TYR A 3 6.84 3.69 31.48
N PHE A 4 7.15 4.98 31.48
CA PHE A 4 6.79 5.91 30.42
C PHE A 4 7.57 5.61 29.12
N ILE A 5 8.86 5.27 29.24
CA ILE A 5 9.70 4.84 28.11
C ILE A 5 9.20 3.49 27.54
N ARG A 6 8.83 2.54 28.41
CA ARG A 6 8.27 1.24 27.99
C ARG A 6 6.92 1.39 27.27
N PHE A 7 6.07 2.31 27.75
CA PHE A 7 4.81 2.64 27.11
C PHE A 7 5.02 3.25 25.72
N PHE A 8 5.94 4.20 25.57
CA PHE A 8 6.27 4.79 24.27
C PHE A 8 6.89 3.79 23.30
N ALA A 9 7.74 2.87 23.77
CA ALA A 9 8.29 1.80 22.94
C ALA A 9 7.19 0.86 22.43
N LEU A 10 6.22 0.49 23.29
CA LEU A 10 5.07 -0.33 22.88
C LEU A 10 4.19 0.40 21.85
N PHE A 11 3.94 1.70 22.07
CA PHE A 11 3.19 2.54 21.12
C PHE A 11 3.89 2.62 19.76
N PHE A 12 5.23 2.77 19.74
CA PHE A 12 5.99 2.81 18.50
C PHE A 12 5.95 1.49 17.72
N VAL A 13 5.94 0.34 18.41
CA VAL A 13 5.78 -0.97 17.77
C VAL A 13 4.39 -1.12 17.13
N LEU A 14 3.33 -0.60 17.76
CA LEU A 14 1.98 -0.64 17.20
C LEU A 14 1.85 0.17 15.90
N LEU A 15 2.56 1.31 15.78
CA LEU A 15 2.56 2.13 14.57
C LEU A 15 3.23 1.44 13.36
N LEU A 16 4.15 0.50 13.58
CA LEU A 16 4.84 -0.21 12.49
C LEU A 16 3.96 -1.23 11.77
N VAL A 17 2.90 -1.72 12.43
CA VAL A 17 1.97 -2.71 11.85
C VAL A 17 1.12 -2.08 10.74
N GLU A 18 0.76 -0.80 10.84
CA GLU A 18 -0.03 -0.10 9.82
C GLU A 18 0.72 0.12 8.51
N VAL A 19 2.05 0.23 8.56
CA VAL A 19 2.87 0.43 7.36
C VAL A 19 2.90 -0.84 6.51
N ALA A 20 2.88 -2.01 7.13
CA ALA A 20 2.95 -3.30 6.44
C ALA A 20 1.72 -3.60 5.57
N THR A 21 0.56 -2.99 5.87
CA THR A 21 -0.69 -3.19 5.11
C THR A 21 -0.94 -2.08 4.09
N SER A 22 -0.08 -1.06 4.01
CA SER A 22 -0.31 0.15 3.22
C SER A 22 -0.23 -0.05 1.69
N GLN A 23 0.31 -1.18 1.23
CA GLN A 23 0.53 -1.48 -0.19
C GLN A 23 -0.09 -2.83 -0.60
N PRO A 24 -1.42 -3.01 -0.48
CA PRO A 24 -2.08 -4.28 -0.79
C PRO A 24 -1.90 -4.73 -2.25
N TRP A 25 -1.61 -3.80 -3.16
CA TRP A 25 -1.31 -4.06 -4.56
C TRP A 25 -0.03 -4.88 -4.78
N THR A 26 0.91 -4.93 -3.81
CA THR A 26 2.13 -5.75 -3.93
C THR A 26 1.84 -7.24 -3.93
N ASN A 27 0.66 -7.66 -3.45
CA ASN A 27 0.20 -9.04 -3.54
C ASN A 27 -0.01 -9.51 -5.00
N MET A 28 -0.06 -8.58 -5.96
CA MET A 28 -0.12 -8.89 -7.39
C MET A 28 1.26 -9.13 -8.02
N LEU A 29 2.36 -8.96 -7.27
CA LEU A 29 3.70 -9.21 -7.77
C LEU A 29 3.98 -10.72 -7.92
N SER A 30 4.77 -11.08 -8.93
CA SER A 30 5.24 -12.46 -9.09
C SER A 30 6.19 -12.83 -7.96
N GLN A 31 5.82 -13.83 -7.16
CA GLN A 31 6.66 -14.35 -6.09
C GLN A 31 7.95 -14.99 -6.65
N GLU A 32 7.86 -15.69 -7.77
CA GLU A 32 9.02 -16.31 -8.41
C GLU A 32 10.08 -15.27 -8.78
N LYS A 33 9.67 -14.16 -9.40
CA LYS A 33 10.57 -13.04 -9.71
C LYS A 33 11.08 -12.36 -8.45
N ALA A 34 10.24 -12.23 -7.41
CA ALA A 34 10.64 -11.64 -6.14
C ALA A 34 11.75 -12.45 -5.47
N ASP A 35 11.61 -13.78 -5.43
CA ASP A 35 12.58 -14.71 -4.83
C ASP A 35 13.91 -14.66 -5.59
N LYS A 36 13.86 -14.52 -6.91
CA LYS A 36 15.04 -14.35 -7.78
C LYS A 36 15.60 -12.93 -7.80
N LYS A 37 14.93 -11.95 -7.16
CA LYS A 37 15.24 -10.51 -7.20
C LYS A 37 15.26 -9.91 -8.62
N GLU A 38 14.35 -10.39 -9.47
CA GLU A 38 14.22 -10.02 -10.89
C GLU A 38 13.02 -9.10 -11.16
N LEU A 39 12.40 -8.53 -10.11
CA LEU A 39 11.30 -7.58 -10.27
C LEU A 39 11.80 -6.29 -10.95
N SER A 40 11.15 -5.93 -12.05
CA SER A 40 11.40 -4.69 -12.77
C SER A 40 10.39 -3.61 -12.39
N PHE A 41 10.69 -2.35 -12.71
CA PHE A 41 9.74 -1.24 -12.58
C PHE A 41 8.37 -1.55 -13.22
N TYR A 42 8.36 -2.19 -14.39
CA TYR A 42 7.13 -2.57 -15.09
C TYR A 42 6.31 -3.61 -14.34
N ASP A 43 6.94 -4.51 -13.58
CA ASP A 43 6.22 -5.47 -12.74
C ASP A 43 5.46 -4.74 -11.61
N TYR A 44 6.08 -3.75 -10.97
CA TYR A 44 5.42 -2.90 -9.97
C TYR A 44 4.31 -2.04 -10.57
N GLN A 45 4.56 -1.43 -11.73
CA GLN A 45 3.57 -0.63 -12.44
C GLN A 45 2.35 -1.45 -12.83
N LYS A 46 2.57 -2.64 -13.39
CA LYS A 46 1.50 -3.58 -13.73
C LYS A 46 0.69 -3.98 -12.50
N ALA A 47 1.35 -4.46 -11.44
CA ALA A 47 0.69 -4.87 -10.19
C ALA A 47 -0.14 -3.73 -9.57
N PHE A 48 0.38 -2.51 -9.57
CA PHE A 48 -0.33 -1.33 -9.10
C PHE A 48 -1.60 -1.06 -9.93
N TYR A 49 -1.50 -1.10 -11.26
CA TYR A 49 -2.64 -0.84 -12.13
C TYR A 49 -3.71 -1.93 -12.03
N GLU A 50 -3.32 -3.21 -12.04
CA GLU A 50 -4.25 -4.34 -11.91
C GLU A 50 -5.03 -4.27 -10.59
N TYR A 51 -4.38 -3.87 -9.51
CA TYR A 51 -5.06 -3.70 -8.22
C TYR A 51 -6.09 -2.55 -8.26
N TRP A 52 -5.76 -1.40 -8.86
CA TRP A 52 -6.62 -0.22 -8.82
C TRP A 52 -7.66 -0.15 -9.94
N GLU A 53 -7.50 -0.92 -11.01
CA GLU A 53 -8.41 -0.94 -12.17
C GLU A 53 -9.89 -1.14 -11.77
N PRO A 54 -10.27 -2.14 -10.95
CA PRO A 54 -11.67 -2.40 -10.63
C PRO A 54 -12.34 -1.29 -9.82
N PHE A 55 -11.54 -0.44 -9.16
CA PHE A 55 -12.03 0.65 -8.32
C PHE A 55 -12.31 1.93 -9.12
N HIS A 56 -11.94 1.98 -10.40
CA HIS A 56 -12.09 3.15 -11.27
C HIS A 56 -11.62 4.45 -10.58
N VAL A 57 -10.44 4.40 -9.97
CA VAL A 57 -9.91 5.50 -9.16
C VAL A 57 -9.81 6.78 -9.99
N ASP A 58 -10.54 7.82 -9.59
CA ASP A 58 -10.44 9.16 -10.16
C ASP A 58 -9.81 10.13 -9.15
N LYS A 59 -8.75 10.84 -9.59
CA LYS A 59 -8.02 11.84 -8.79
C LYS A 59 -7.67 11.35 -7.38
N GLY A 60 -7.34 10.05 -7.25
CA GLY A 60 -6.97 9.41 -5.98
C GLY A 60 -8.13 9.05 -5.05
N TYR A 61 -9.35 8.95 -5.57
CA TYR A 61 -10.54 8.52 -4.84
C TYR A 61 -11.32 7.46 -5.65
N TYR A 62 -12.07 6.62 -4.96
CA TYR A 62 -12.99 5.63 -5.55
C TYR A 62 -14.28 5.57 -4.73
N LEU A 63 -15.31 4.88 -5.25
CA LEU A 63 -16.52 4.56 -4.50
C LEU A 63 -16.39 3.15 -3.91
N ASN A 64 -16.57 3.02 -2.59
CA ASN A 64 -16.61 1.70 -1.95
C ASN A 64 -17.92 0.96 -2.28
N ARG A 65 -18.08 -0.25 -1.72
CA ARG A 65 -19.25 -1.10 -1.99
C ARG A 65 -20.54 -0.48 -1.46
N GLU A 66 -20.42 0.40 -0.48
CA GLU A 66 -21.49 1.14 0.17
C GLU A 66 -21.84 2.44 -0.57
N GLY A 67 -21.10 2.78 -1.65
CA GLY A 67 -21.31 3.98 -2.45
C GLY A 67 -20.66 5.25 -1.87
N GLU A 68 -19.80 5.11 -0.87
CA GLU A 68 -19.10 6.23 -0.22
C GLU A 68 -17.78 6.55 -0.93
N LYS A 69 -17.46 7.84 -0.99
CA LYS A 69 -16.20 8.32 -1.58
C LYS A 69 -15.03 8.04 -0.64
N THR A 70 -14.21 7.05 -0.99
CA THR A 70 -13.04 6.62 -0.22
C THR A 70 -11.75 7.07 -0.90
N LYS A 71 -10.75 7.46 -0.10
CA LYS A 71 -9.41 7.80 -0.60
C LYS A 71 -8.68 6.53 -1.02
N ALA A 72 -8.03 6.53 -2.19
CA ALA A 72 -7.11 5.48 -2.61
C ALA A 72 -5.73 5.74 -2.00
N PRO A 73 -5.31 5.00 -0.95
CA PRO A 73 -4.04 5.25 -0.27
C PRO A 73 -2.86 4.98 -1.21
N GLY A 74 -1.81 5.79 -1.14
CA GLY A 74 -0.62 5.66 -2.00
C GLY A 74 -0.82 5.98 -3.49
N TRP A 75 -2.06 6.07 -4.00
CA TRP A 75 -2.31 6.18 -5.44
C TRP A 75 -1.69 7.44 -6.07
N LYS A 76 -1.94 8.61 -5.48
CA LYS A 76 -1.36 9.88 -5.96
C LYS A 76 0.16 9.92 -5.86
N GLN A 77 0.72 9.21 -4.89
CA GLN A 77 2.18 9.13 -4.73
C GLN A 77 2.77 8.29 -5.85
N PHE A 78 2.18 7.12 -6.13
CA PHE A 78 2.61 6.27 -7.24
C PHE A 78 2.53 6.99 -8.59
N LYS A 79 1.38 7.60 -8.90
CA LYS A 79 1.15 8.35 -10.15
C LYS A 79 2.07 9.57 -10.35
N ARG A 80 2.81 10.00 -9.33
CA ARG A 80 3.81 11.07 -9.43
C ARG A 80 5.16 10.57 -9.95
N TRP A 81 5.47 9.30 -9.69
CA TRP A 81 6.79 8.70 -9.92
C TRP A 81 6.81 7.67 -11.05
N GLU A 82 5.65 7.36 -11.62
CA GLU A 82 5.55 6.47 -12.77
C GLU A 82 5.98 7.09 -14.11
#